data_AF-A0A0B8NNK9-F1
#
_entry.id   AF-A0A0B8NNK9-F1
#
_cell.length_a   1.000
_cell.length_b   1.000
_cell.length_c   1.000
_cell.angle_alpha   90.00
_cell.angle_beta   90.00
_cell.angle_gamma   90.00
#
_symmetry.space_group_name_H-M   'P 1'
#
loop_
_entity.id
_entity.type
_entity.pdbx_description
1 polymer ?
#
loop_
_entity_poly.entity_id
_entity_poly.type
_entity_poly.pdbx_seq_one_letter_code
_entity_poly.pdbx_strand_id
1 'polypeptide(L)' 'MDTIKEKSQLVVEAGTGTGKTFAYLAPALLSGKKAIVSTGSKNLQEQLYHRDLPLMKDALGFTGRVALLKGRANYLC' A
#
# COMPACT_ATOMS: atom_id res chain seq x y z
N MET A 1 14.00 -0.68 3.98
CA MET A 1 13.92 0.81 4.04
C MET A 1 14.93 1.45 3.11
N ASP A 2 16.07 0.81 2.92
CA ASP A 2 17.21 1.38 2.19
C ASP A 2 16.89 1.64 0.73
N THR A 3 16.17 0.74 0.05
CA THR A 3 15.72 0.97 -1.34
C THR A 3 14.91 2.26 -1.52
N ILE A 4 13.99 2.58 -0.59
CA ILE A 4 13.21 3.83 -0.65
C ILE A 4 14.09 5.06 -0.39
N LYS A 5 15.11 4.92 0.46
CA LYS A 5 16.07 6.00 0.78
C LYS A 5 17.01 6.25 -0.41
N GLU A 6 17.57 5.18 -0.97
CA GLU A 6 18.51 5.15 -2.09
C GLU A 6 17.85 5.41 -3.44
N LYS A 7 16.50 5.38 -3.51
CA LYS A 7 15.72 5.52 -4.75
C LYS A 7 16.08 4.43 -5.78
N SER A 8 16.42 3.23 -5.32
CA SER A 8 16.73 2.08 -6.16
C SER A 8 15.48 1.24 -6.45
N GLN A 9 15.64 0.19 -7.27
CA GLN A 9 14.59 -0.75 -7.59
C GLN A 9 14.82 -2.06 -6.81
N LEU A 10 13.73 -2.66 -6.35
CA LEU A 10 13.76 -3.93 -5.63
C LEU A 10 12.67 -4.85 -6.18
N VAL A 11 13.04 -6.09 -6.46
CA VAL A 11 12.12 -7.17 -6.81
C VAL A 11 12.18 -8.19 -5.68
N VAL A 12 11.01 -8.55 -5.13
CA VAL A 12 10.89 -9.53 -4.05
C VAL A 12 9.81 -10.51 -4.42
N GLU A 13 10.14 -11.80 -4.33
CA GLU A 13 9.15 -12.87 -4.34
C GLU A 13 8.83 -13.29 -2.91
N ALA A 14 7.56 -13.49 -2.63
CA ALA A 14 7.11 -13.96 -1.34
C ALA A 14 5.85 -14.82 -1.52
N GLY A 15 5.71 -15.89 -0.75
CA GLY A 15 4.55 -16.81 -0.78
C GLY A 15 3.28 -16.21 -0.17
N THR A 16 2.13 -16.85 -0.36
CA THR A 16 0.89 -16.46 0.33
C THR A 16 1.05 -16.57 1.86
N GLY A 17 0.39 -15.69 2.61
CA GLY A 17 0.46 -15.71 4.09
C GLY A 17 1.76 -15.16 4.70
N THR A 18 2.79 -14.83 3.92
CA THR A 18 4.10 -14.36 4.46
C THR A 18 4.12 -12.88 4.87
N GLY A 19 2.97 -12.20 4.92
CA GLY A 19 2.89 -10.80 5.34
C GLY A 19 3.34 -9.77 4.28
N LYS A 20 3.29 -10.11 2.99
CA LYS A 20 3.66 -9.19 1.88
C LYS A 20 3.07 -7.79 2.02
N THR A 21 1.79 -7.67 2.36
CA THR A 21 1.11 -6.38 2.51
C THR A 21 1.78 -5.48 3.55
N PHE A 22 2.12 -6.05 4.71
CA PHE A 22 2.79 -5.34 5.79
C PHE A 22 4.21 -4.95 5.36
N ALA A 23 4.91 -5.86 4.67
CA ALA A 23 6.29 -5.67 4.23
C ALA A 23 6.49 -4.45 3.33
N TYR A 24 5.53 -4.12 2.45
CA TYR A 24 5.59 -2.90 1.63
C TYR A 24 4.85 -1.70 2.24
N LEU A 25 3.77 -1.89 2.99
CA LEU A 25 3.02 -0.76 3.58
C LEU A 25 3.78 -0.09 4.71
N ALA A 26 4.40 -0.86 5.62
CA ALA A 26 5.13 -0.29 6.75
C ALA A 26 6.23 0.70 6.32
N PRO A 27 7.18 0.33 5.44
CA PRO A 27 8.19 1.28 4.99
C PRO A 27 7.61 2.40 4.11
N ALA A 28 6.52 2.17 3.38
CA ALA A 28 5.89 3.23 2.58
C ALA A 28 5.26 4.32 3.48
N LEU A 29 4.50 3.93 4.50
CA LEU A 29 3.85 4.86 5.43
C LEU A 29 4.87 5.61 6.30
N LEU A 30 5.91 4.92 6.77
CA LEU A 30 6.98 5.53 7.58
C LEU A 30 7.95 6.40 6.78
N SER A 31 7.95 6.31 5.44
CA SER A 31 8.90 7.06 4.61
C SER A 31 8.65 8.58 4.60
N GLY A 32 7.45 9.03 4.99
CA GLY A 32 7.02 10.43 4.83
C GLY A 32 6.89 10.88 3.37
N LYS A 33 7.06 9.98 2.40
CA LYS A 33 6.96 10.27 0.96
C LYS A 33 5.57 9.92 0.43
N LYS A 34 5.21 10.52 -0.70
CA LYS A 34 4.03 10.09 -1.47
C LYS A 34 4.31 8.72 -2.08
N ALA A 35 3.44 7.75 -1.81
CA ALA A 35 3.54 6.40 -2.33
C ALA A 35 2.28 6.04 -3.16
N ILE A 36 2.47 5.20 -4.17
CA ILE A 36 1.40 4.56 -4.94
C ILE A 36 1.57 3.06 -4.78
N VAL A 37 0.48 2.38 -4.43
CA VAL A 37 0.44 0.92 -4.33
C VAL A 37 -0.50 0.41 -5.42
N SER A 38 0.03 -0.44 -6.30
CA SER A 38 -0.73 -1.10 -7.36
C SER A 38 -0.93 -2.57 -7.01
N THR A 39 -2.14 -3.08 -7.21
CA THR A 39 -2.51 -4.48 -6.97
C THR A 39 -2.90 -5.17 -8.28
N GLY A 40 -2.84 -6.50 -8.31
CA GLY A 40 -3.17 -7.28 -9.51
C GLY A 40 -4.66 -7.31 -9.86
N SER A 41 -5.56 -6.87 -8.97
CA SER A 41 -7.00 -6.81 -9.22
C SER A 41 -7.68 -5.74 -8.37
N LYS A 42 -8.91 -5.36 -8.76
CA LYS A 42 -9.77 -4.44 -8.01
C LYS A 42 -10.11 -4.99 -6.63
N ASN A 43 -10.46 -6.28 -6.51
CA ASN A 43 -10.79 -6.89 -5.22
C ASN A 43 -9.61 -6.84 -4.24
N LEU A 44 -8.38 -7.07 -4.72
CA LEU A 44 -7.18 -6.92 -3.89
C LEU A 44 -6.96 -5.46 -3.48
N GLN A 45 -7.29 -4.52 -4.37
CA GLN A 45 -7.23 -3.09 -4.07
C GLN A 45 -8.21 -2.71 -2.95
N GLU A 46 -9.45 -3.21 -3.02
CA GLU A 46 -10.48 -2.97 -2.01
C GLU A 46 -10.11 -3.59 -0.66
N GLN A 47 -9.64 -4.84 -0.66
CA GLN A 47 -9.19 -5.51 0.56
C GLN A 47 -8.06 -4.71 1.21
N LEU A 48 -7.07 -4.29 0.42
CA LEU A 48 -5.98 -3.47 0.92
C LEU A 48 -6.49 -2.16 1.52
N TYR A 49 -7.38 -1.46 0.81
CA TYR A 49 -7.84 -0.13 1.23
C TYR A 49 -8.78 -0.15 2.44
N HIS A 50 -9.69 -1.12 2.51
CA HIS A 50 -10.73 -1.19 3.53
C HIS A 50 -10.37 -2.03 4.75
N ARG A 51 -9.36 -2.91 4.65
CA ARG A 51 -8.98 -3.81 5.76
C ARG A 51 -7.53 -3.64 6.18
N ASP A 52 -6.59 -3.82 5.26
CA ASP A 52 -5.17 -3.90 5.62
C ASP A 52 -4.60 -2.50 5.95
N LEU A 53 -4.98 -1.49 5.17
CA LEU A 53 -4.49 -0.12 5.33
C LEU A 53 -4.97 0.54 6.64
N PRO A 54 -6.24 0.45 7.07
CA PRO A 54 -6.67 0.96 8.36
C PRO A 54 -5.88 0.34 9.52
N LEU A 55 -5.72 -0.99 9.52
CA LEU A 55 -4.96 -1.70 10.54
C LEU A 55 -3.50 -1.24 10.59
N MET A 56 -2.87 -1.04 9.44
CA MET A 56 -1.50 -0.51 9.38
C MET A 56 -1.39 0.94 9.81
N LYS A 57 -2.38 1.78 9.49
CA LYS A 57 -2.40 3.18 9.92
C LYS A 57 -2.50 3.29 11.44
N ASP A 58 -3.37 2.50 12.05
CA ASP A 58 -3.58 2.49 13.49
C ASP A 58 -2.32 1.96 14.21
N ALA A 59 -1.77 0.85 13.73
CA ALA A 59 -0.56 0.25 14.31
C ALA A 59 0.69 1.16 14.22
N LEU A 60 0.77 2.01 13.18
CA LEU A 60 1.92 2.90 12.95
C LEU A 60 1.66 4.36 13.31
N GLY A 61 0.47 4.71 13.80
CA GLY A 61 0.09 6.10 14.08
C GLY A 61 0.11 7.01 12.84
N PHE A 62 -0.16 6.47 11.65
CA PHE A 62 -0.09 7.24 10.41
C PHE A 62 -1.33 8.13 10.22
N THR A 63 -1.12 9.45 10.22
CA THR A 63 -2.18 10.46 10.10
C THR A 63 -2.32 11.06 8.70
N GLY A 64 -1.52 10.60 7.73
CA GLY A 64 -1.54 11.11 6.36
C GLY A 64 -2.80 10.76 5.57
N ARG A 65 -3.01 11.51 4.48
CA ARG A 65 -4.12 11.28 3.54
C ARG A 65 -3.90 10.01 2.74
N VAL A 66 -4.96 9.23 2.61
CA VAL A 66 -5.04 8.04 1.75
C VAL A 66 -6.25 8.19 0.83
N ALA A 67 -6.15 7.67 -0.39
CA ALA A 67 -7.23 7.72 -1.36
C ALA A 67 -7.19 6.46 -2.24
N LEU A 68 -8.36 6.02 -2.67
CA LEU A 68 -8.53 4.88 -3.56
C LEU A 68 -8.70 5.39 -5.00
N LEU A 69 -7.74 5.07 -5.87
CA LEU A 69 -7.77 5.45 -7.27
C LEU A 69 -8.33 4.32 -8.13
N LYS A 70 -9.43 4.58 -8.83
CA LYS A 70 -10.03 3.68 -9.83
C LYS A 70 -10.16 4.37 -11.18
N GLY A 71 -10.33 3.59 -12.24
CA GLY A 71 -10.66 4.15 -13.56
C GLY A 71 -12.03 4.82 -13.56
N ARG A 72 -12.21 5.86 -14.38
CA ARG A 72 -13.45 6.67 -14.45
C ARG A 72 -14.75 5.87 -14.54
N ALA A 73 -14.75 4.76 -15.27
CA ALA A 73 -15.90 3.86 -15.41
C ALA A 73 -16.36 3.18 -14.10
N ASN A 74 -15.68 3.40 -12.98
CA ASN A 74 -16.03 2.87 -11.66
C ASN A 74 -16.64 3.93 -10.73
N TYR A 75 -17.00 5.09 -11.27
CA TYR A 75 -17.68 6.17 -10.55
C TYR A 75 -19.03 6.45 -11.21
N LEU A 76 -20.01 6.79 -10.39
CA LEU A 76 -21.30 7.28 -10.88
C LEU A 76 -21.09 8.62 -11.58
N CYS A 77 -21.86 8.85 -12.63
CA CYS A 77 -21.93 10.12 -13.35
C CYS A 77 -23.04 11.00 -12.77
#